data_AF-A0A8J7AY13-F1
#
_entry.id   AF-A0A8J7AY13-F1
#
_cell.length_a   1.000
_cell.length_b   1.000
_cell.length_c   1.000
_cell.angle_alpha   90.00
_cell.angle_beta   90.00
_cell.angle_gamma   90.00
#
_symmetry.space_group_name_H-M   'P 1'
#
loop_
_entity.id
_entity.type
_entity.pdbx_description
1 polymer ?
#
loop_
_entity_poly.entity_id
_entity_poly.type
_entity_poly.pdbx_seq_one_letter_code
_entity_poly.pdbx_strand_id
1 'polypeptide(L)'
;MPIRDAAKQAIRERAGYLCEYCHSPERLSANRFTVEHIIPQSLGGSDDLANLALACRRCNERRYNFVAGIDPDTQEIVPIFNPRQQSWKEHFVWRGQGIVIEGTTPIGRATCLRLDLNDTRYLENDSIRETRRFWIKTGIHPPADDPRQDEDRL
;
A
#
# COMPACT_ATOMS: atom_id res chain seq x y z
N MET A 1 4.99 -23.56 8.84
CA MET A 1 4.82 -24.19 7.52
C MET A 1 4.68 -23.08 6.48
N PRO A 2 5.09 -23.26 5.22
CA PRO A 2 4.84 -22.24 4.21
C PRO A 2 3.34 -22.13 3.91
N ILE A 3 2.85 -20.90 3.70
CA ILE A 3 1.47 -20.64 3.27
C ILE A 3 1.23 -21.39 1.95
N ARG A 4 0.15 -22.18 1.90
CA ARG A 4 -0.21 -23.01 0.73
C ARG A 4 -0.52 -22.14 -0.49
N ASP A 5 -0.19 -22.62 -1.69
CA ASP A 5 -0.38 -21.83 -2.91
C ASP A 5 -1.85 -21.49 -3.20
N ALA A 6 -2.79 -22.38 -2.87
CA ALA A 6 -4.22 -22.08 -2.94
C ALA A 6 -4.61 -20.88 -2.05
N ALA A 7 -4.02 -20.76 -0.86
CA ALA A 7 -4.26 -19.60 0.00
C ALA A 7 -3.63 -18.34 -0.57
N LYS A 8 -2.41 -18.42 -1.13
CA LYS A 8 -1.79 -17.28 -1.83
C LYS A 8 -2.63 -16.79 -3.01
N GLN A 9 -3.24 -17.70 -3.75
CA GLN A 9 -4.12 -17.37 -4.87
C GLN A 9 -5.40 -16.67 -4.39
N ALA A 10 -6.06 -17.20 -3.36
CA ALA A 10 -7.24 -16.57 -2.76
C ALA A 10 -6.93 -15.14 -2.23
N ILE A 11 -5.75 -14.93 -1.65
CA ILE A 11 -5.28 -13.61 -1.21
C ILE A 11 -5.15 -12.64 -2.39
N ARG A 12 -4.58 -13.08 -3.53
CA ARG A 12 -4.46 -12.26 -4.74
C ARG A 12 -5.80 -11.86 -5.32
N GLU A 13 -6.71 -12.83 -5.42
CA GLU A 13 -8.06 -12.61 -5.94
C GLU A 13 -8.84 -11.62 -5.07
N ARG A 14 -8.81 -11.81 -3.75
CA ARG A 14 -9.41 -10.88 -2.79
C ARG A 14 -8.84 -9.46 -2.91
N ALA A 15 -7.53 -9.34 -3.10
CA ALA A 15 -6.85 -8.06 -3.24
C ALA A 15 -7.02 -7.43 -4.64
N GLY A 16 -7.74 -8.06 -5.57
CA GLY A 16 -7.86 -7.59 -6.94
C GLY A 16 -6.51 -7.50 -7.67
N TYR A 17 -5.52 -8.29 -7.26
CA TYR A 17 -4.14 -8.20 -7.72
C TYR A 17 -3.48 -6.83 -7.51
N LEU A 18 -3.93 -6.08 -6.49
CA LEU A 18 -3.33 -4.83 -6.05
C LEU A 18 -2.55 -5.04 -4.76
N CYS A 19 -1.45 -4.30 -4.58
CA CYS A 19 -0.81 -4.20 -3.28
C CYS A 19 -1.79 -3.53 -2.32
N GLU A 20 -2.11 -4.16 -1.20
CA GLU A 20 -3.18 -3.69 -0.30
C GLU A 20 -2.79 -2.45 0.53
N TYR A 21 -1.57 -1.94 0.35
CA TYR A 21 -1.09 -0.70 0.96
C TYR A 21 -0.98 0.45 -0.05
N CYS A 22 -0.26 0.23 -1.16
CA CYS A 22 0.01 1.27 -2.15
C CYS A 22 -0.84 1.19 -3.42
N HIS A 23 -1.75 0.21 -3.50
CA HIS A 23 -2.65 -0.03 -4.62
C HIS A 23 -1.96 -0.13 -6.00
N SER A 24 -0.65 -0.41 -6.00
CA SER A 24 0.08 -0.71 -7.24
C SER A 24 -0.36 -2.06 -7.79
N PRO A 25 -0.61 -2.20 -9.10
CA PRO A 25 -1.07 -3.45 -9.67
C PRO A 25 0.09 -4.44 -9.89
N GLU A 26 -0.10 -5.70 -9.45
CA GLU A 26 0.90 -6.78 -9.59
C GLU A 26 1.28 -7.00 -11.05
N ARG A 27 0.32 -6.85 -11.97
CA ARG A 27 0.53 -7.05 -13.42
C ARG A 27 1.47 -6.04 -14.07
N LEU A 28 1.69 -4.87 -13.44
CA LEU A 28 2.63 -3.85 -13.94
C LEU A 28 3.97 -3.90 -13.21
N SER A 29 4.15 -4.86 -12.29
CA SER A 29 5.37 -5.03 -11.52
C SER A 29 6.24 -6.12 -12.13
N ALA A 30 7.56 -5.90 -12.15
CA ALA A 30 8.51 -6.90 -12.65
C ALA A 30 8.54 -8.19 -11.80
N ASN A 31 8.23 -8.07 -10.51
CA ASN A 31 8.18 -9.18 -9.57
C ASN A 31 6.74 -9.42 -9.10
N ARG A 32 6.40 -10.69 -8.87
CA ARG A 32 5.18 -11.07 -8.15
C ARG A 32 5.20 -10.49 -6.73
N PHE A 33 4.01 -10.16 -6.24
CA PHE A 33 3.81 -9.69 -4.88
C PHE A 33 3.89 -10.86 -3.89
N THR A 34 4.22 -10.53 -2.65
CA THR A 34 4.36 -11.48 -1.55
C THR A 34 3.13 -11.43 -0.66
N VAL A 35 2.93 -12.51 0.10
CA VAL A 35 1.95 -12.53 1.18
C VAL A 35 2.63 -12.01 2.43
N GLU A 36 2.04 -10.98 3.03
CA GLU A 36 2.54 -10.28 4.20
C GLU A 36 1.63 -10.51 5.41
N HIS A 37 2.23 -10.61 6.59
CA HIS A 37 1.50 -10.77 7.85
C HIS A 37 1.23 -9.42 8.51
N ILE A 38 -0.04 -9.05 8.68
CA ILE A 38 -0.46 -7.77 9.27
C ILE A 38 -0.07 -7.68 10.75
N ILE A 39 -0.19 -8.76 11.51
CA ILE A 39 0.57 -8.94 12.74
C ILE A 39 1.75 -9.83 12.35
N PRO A 40 3.00 -9.33 12.40
CA PRO A 40 4.17 -10.13 12.06
C PRO A 40 4.25 -11.43 12.88
N GLN A 41 4.77 -12.50 12.28
CA GLN A 41 4.99 -13.76 13.00
C GLN A 41 5.93 -13.59 14.21
N SER A 42 6.90 -12.66 14.12
CA SER A 42 7.79 -12.31 15.24
C SER A 42 7.06 -11.68 16.43
N LEU A 43 5.83 -11.20 16.23
CA LEU A 43 4.93 -10.67 17.26
C LEU A 43 3.74 -11.64 17.53
N GLY A 44 3.83 -12.89 17.09
CA GLY A 44 2.81 -13.91 17.33
C GLY A 44 1.65 -13.94 16.34
N GLY A 45 1.77 -13.28 15.18
CA GLY A 45 0.72 -13.31 14.16
C GLY A 45 0.52 -14.67 13.51
N SER A 46 -0.73 -15.01 13.20
CA SER A 46 -1.12 -16.29 12.60
C SER A 46 -1.04 -16.29 11.06
N ASP A 47 -1.05 -17.48 10.47
CA ASP A 47 -1.18 -17.68 9.02
C ASP A 47 -2.65 -17.63 8.54
N ASP A 48 -3.59 -17.16 9.38
CA ASP A 48 -5.00 -17.05 9.02
C ASP A 48 -5.22 -15.97 7.97
N LEU A 49 -6.16 -16.17 7.04
CA LEU A 49 -6.45 -15.20 5.98
C LEU A 49 -6.81 -13.80 6.49
N ALA A 50 -7.31 -13.71 7.74
CA ALA A 50 -7.62 -12.45 8.43
C ALA A 50 -6.38 -11.68 8.89
N ASN A 51 -5.20 -12.32 8.89
CA ASN A 51 -3.91 -11.71 9.22
C ASN A 51 -3.00 -11.57 7.98
N LEU A 52 -3.46 -11.96 6.79
CA LEU A 52 -2.65 -11.97 5.58
C LEU A 52 -3.09 -10.88 4.59
N ALA A 53 -2.11 -10.18 4.02
CA ALA A 53 -2.28 -9.18 2.98
C ALA A 53 -1.39 -9.45 1.75
N LEU A 54 -1.82 -9.00 0.57
CA LEU A 54 -0.96 -8.96 -0.62
C LEU A 54 -0.12 -7.68 -0.60
N ALA A 55 1.21 -7.81 -0.64
CA ALA A 55 2.13 -6.69 -0.59
C ALA A 55 3.14 -6.72 -1.74
N CYS A 56 3.36 -5.57 -2.38
CA CYS A 56 4.51 -5.41 -3.27
C CYS A 56 5.82 -5.45 -2.46
N ARG A 57 6.94 -5.77 -3.13
CA ARG A 57 8.26 -5.84 -2.48
C ARG A 57 8.59 -4.60 -1.65
N ARG A 58 8.35 -3.40 -2.19
CA ARG A 58 8.62 -2.11 -1.51
C ARG A 58 7.84 -1.98 -0.21
N CYS A 59 6.52 -2.21 -0.24
CA CYS A 59 5.68 -2.11 0.95
C CYS A 59 6.05 -3.19 1.97
N ASN A 60 6.27 -4.42 1.52
CA ASN A 60 6.64 -5.55 2.37
C ASN A 60 7.94 -5.28 3.15
N GLU A 61 9.01 -4.92 2.44
CA GLU A 61 10.32 -4.66 3.04
C GLU A 61 10.30 -3.45 3.96
N ARG A 62 9.58 -2.39 3.58
CA ARG A 62 9.51 -1.17 4.40
C ARG A 62 8.67 -1.39 5.63
N ARG A 63 7.59 -2.17 5.55
CA ARG A 63 6.77 -2.54 6.69
C ARG A 63 7.57 -3.38 7.70
N TYR A 64 8.29 -4.39 7.22
CA TYR A 64 9.08 -5.30 8.04
C TYR A 64 8.21 -5.85 9.19
N ASN A 65 8.62 -5.71 10.46
CA ASN A 65 7.85 -6.13 11.62
C ASN A 65 7.08 -4.99 12.31
N PHE A 66 6.91 -3.84 11.65
CA PHE A 66 6.30 -2.68 12.29
C PHE A 66 4.78 -2.72 12.14
N VAL A 67 4.08 -2.46 13.25
CA VAL A 67 2.62 -2.39 13.32
C VAL A 67 2.09 -0.97 13.59
N ALA A 68 3.00 -0.02 13.80
CA ALA A 68 2.70 1.38 14.07
C ALA A 68 3.70 2.31 13.35
N GLY A 69 3.31 3.56 13.19
CA GLY A 69 4.11 4.63 12.61
C GLY A 69 3.82 5.95 13.33
N ILE A 70 4.68 6.94 13.09
CA ILE A 70 4.47 8.30 13.61
C ILE A 70 3.59 9.04 12.61
N ASP A 71 2.50 9.64 13.09
CA ASP A 71 1.75 10.61 12.31
C ASP A 71 2.60 11.91 12.20
N PRO A 72 3.03 12.32 11.00
CA PRO A 72 3.86 13.51 10.85
C PRO A 72 3.20 14.80 11.35
N ASP A 73 1.86 14.87 11.38
CA ASP A 73 1.16 16.10 11.76
C ASP A 73 1.04 16.24 13.29
N THR A 74 0.65 15.16 13.97
CA THR A 74 0.41 15.17 15.43
C THR A 74 1.61 14.69 16.25
N GLN A 75 2.60 14.05 15.61
CA GLN A 75 3.73 13.37 16.25
C GLN A 75 3.34 12.16 17.13
N GLU A 76 2.06 11.75 17.09
CA GLU A 76 1.60 10.58 17.83
C GLU A 76 1.99 9.28 17.14
N ILE A 77 2.24 8.24 17.94
CA ILE A 77 2.41 6.88 17.43
C ILE A 77 1.01 6.28 17.24
N VAL A 78 0.65 6.00 15.99
CA VAL A 78 -0.63 5.41 15.62
C VAL A 78 -0.41 4.08 14.87
N PRO A 79 -1.41 3.17 14.85
CA PRO A 79 -1.32 1.96 14.03
C PRO A 79 -1.09 2.30 12.55
N ILE A 80 -0.33 1.47 11.84
CA ILE A 80 -0.33 1.51 10.37
C ILE A 80 -1.60 0.86 9.83
N PHE A 81 -1.97 1.23 8.61
CA PHE A 81 -3.18 0.77 7.94
C PHE A 81 -3.30 -0.75 7.90
N ASN A 82 -4.48 -1.23 8.27
CA ASN A 82 -4.86 -2.64 8.27
C ASN A 82 -5.91 -2.93 7.18
N PRO A 83 -5.53 -3.55 6.04
CA PRO A 83 -6.45 -3.82 4.93
C PRO A 83 -7.53 -4.89 5.23
N ARG A 84 -7.49 -5.51 6.42
CA ARG A 84 -8.53 -6.46 6.87
C ARG A 84 -9.58 -5.81 7.76
N GLN A 85 -9.30 -4.63 8.30
CA GLN A 85 -10.18 -3.93 9.23
C GLN A 85 -10.60 -2.55 8.74
N GLN A 86 -9.90 -2.00 7.74
CA GLN A 86 -10.06 -0.62 7.31
C GLN A 86 -10.24 -0.54 5.79
N SER A 87 -10.97 0.49 5.37
CA SER A 87 -11.23 0.79 3.97
C SER A 87 -10.17 1.74 3.43
N TRP A 88 -9.50 1.39 2.33
CA TRP A 88 -8.41 2.21 1.78
C TRP A 88 -8.87 3.65 1.47
N LYS A 89 -10.05 3.80 0.87
CA LYS A 89 -10.64 5.10 0.49
C LYS A 89 -10.97 6.03 1.65
N GLU A 90 -11.01 5.53 2.88
CA GLU A 90 -11.22 6.36 4.08
C GLU A 90 -9.91 6.98 4.60
N HIS A 91 -8.77 6.38 4.25
CA HIS A 91 -7.46 6.75 4.77
C HIS A 91 -6.54 7.38 3.73
N PHE A 92 -6.82 7.16 2.45
CA PHE A 92 -5.93 7.57 1.36
C PHE A 92 -6.71 8.13 0.18
N VAL A 93 -6.05 9.04 -0.54
CA VAL A 93 -6.50 9.59 -1.82
C VAL A 93 -5.35 9.68 -2.80
N TRP A 94 -5.64 9.48 -4.09
CA TRP A 94 -4.69 9.74 -5.16
C TRP A 94 -4.66 11.23 -5.53
N ARG A 95 -3.46 11.80 -5.60
CA ARG A 95 -3.16 13.18 -6.02
C ARG A 95 -2.30 13.21 -7.27
N GLY A 96 -2.29 14.35 -7.95
CA GLY A 96 -1.50 14.57 -9.16
C GLY A 96 -1.82 13.51 -10.22
N GLN A 97 -3.11 13.29 -10.52
CA GLN A 97 -3.58 12.30 -11.50
C GLN A 97 -3.24 10.83 -11.18
N GLY A 98 -3.00 10.48 -9.90
CA GLY A 98 -2.64 9.12 -9.51
C GLY A 98 -1.16 8.89 -9.25
N ILE A 99 -0.36 9.95 -9.17
CA ILE A 99 1.09 9.84 -8.95
C ILE A 99 1.40 9.70 -7.46
N VAL A 100 0.69 10.46 -6.62
CA VAL A 100 0.97 10.58 -5.19
C VAL A 100 -0.19 9.99 -4.38
N ILE A 101 0.12 9.20 -3.36
CA ILE A 101 -0.83 8.76 -2.35
C ILE A 101 -0.74 9.74 -1.19
N GLU A 102 -1.82 10.46 -0.91
CA GLU A 102 -1.93 11.31 0.27
C GLU A 102 -2.71 10.56 1.36
N GLY A 103 -2.18 10.57 2.58
CA GLY A 103 -2.89 10.05 3.75
C GLY A 103 -3.81 11.14 4.31
N THR A 104 -5.10 10.87 4.40
CA THR A 104 -6.13 11.86 4.82
C THR A 104 -6.50 11.76 6.30
N THR A 105 -5.98 10.76 6.99
CA THR A 105 -6.17 10.53 8.43
C THR A 105 -4.81 10.31 9.12
N PRO A 106 -4.73 10.36 10.46
CA PRO A 106 -3.50 10.02 11.19
C PRO A 106 -2.91 8.66 10.77
N ILE A 107 -3.73 7.61 10.72
CA ILE A 107 -3.33 6.28 10.24
C ILE A 107 -2.80 6.32 8.80
N GLY A 108 -3.49 7.01 7.89
CA GLY A 108 -3.07 7.16 6.50
C GLY A 108 -1.71 7.84 6.39
N ARG A 109 -1.52 8.98 7.05
CA ARG A 109 -0.25 9.73 7.04
C ARG A 109 0.90 8.94 7.66
N ALA A 110 0.66 8.31 8.81
CA ALA A 110 1.65 7.44 9.46
C ALA A 110 2.03 6.25 8.57
N THR A 111 1.06 5.67 7.85
CA THR A 111 1.32 4.59 6.88
C THR A 111 2.14 5.09 5.69
N CYS A 112 1.75 6.24 5.11
CA CYS A 112 2.48 6.89 4.03
C CYS A 112 3.94 7.13 4.41
N LEU A 113 4.19 7.65 5.61
CA LEU A 113 5.54 7.89 6.11
C LEU A 113 6.29 6.58 6.40
N ARG A 114 5.67 5.66 7.16
CA ARG A 114 6.33 4.41 7.60
C ARG A 114 6.70 3.52 6.43
N LEU A 115 5.79 3.34 5.46
CA LEU A 115 5.99 2.50 4.28
C LEU A 115 6.59 3.27 3.12
N ASP A 116 6.77 4.59 3.26
CA ASP A 116 7.21 5.51 2.21
C ASP A 116 6.49 5.20 0.87
N LEU A 117 5.15 5.28 0.93
CA LEU A 117 4.29 4.83 -0.18
C LEU A 117 4.54 5.60 -1.48
N ASN A 118 5.12 6.79 -1.39
CA ASN A 118 5.46 7.66 -2.50
C ASN A 118 6.93 7.63 -2.89
N ASP A 119 7.77 6.87 -2.20
CA ASP A 119 9.19 6.74 -2.55
C ASP A 119 9.98 8.06 -2.47
N THR A 120 9.72 8.84 -1.44
CA THR A 120 10.30 10.19 -1.26
C THR A 120 11.77 10.17 -0.86
N ARG A 121 12.33 8.99 -0.55
CA ARG A 121 13.76 8.79 -0.32
C ARG A 121 14.63 8.96 -1.58
N TYR A 122 14.02 8.86 -2.77
CA TYR A 122 14.70 9.01 -4.06
C TYR A 122 14.17 10.25 -4.81
N LEU A 123 15.01 10.75 -5.73
CA LEU A 123 14.61 11.80 -6.66
C LEU A 123 13.40 11.33 -7.46
N GLU A 124 12.50 12.25 -7.83
CA GLU A 124 11.21 11.88 -8.41
C GLU A 124 11.33 11.03 -9.67
N ASN A 125 12.27 11.38 -10.56
CA ASN A 125 12.56 10.69 -11.80
C ASN A 125 13.19 9.29 -11.62
N ASP A 126 13.57 8.91 -10.40
CA ASP A 126 14.11 7.61 -10.04
C ASP A 126 13.30 6.97 -8.89
N SER A 127 11.98 7.15 -8.94
CA SER A 127 11.08 6.73 -7.87
C SER A 127 9.81 6.07 -8.41
N ILE A 128 9.01 5.47 -7.52
CA ILE A 128 7.68 4.95 -7.90
C ILE A 128 6.78 6.01 -8.55
N ARG A 129 7.01 7.31 -8.28
CA ARG A 129 6.21 8.40 -8.84
C ARG A 129 6.37 8.47 -10.36
N GLU A 130 7.61 8.36 -10.86
CA GLU A 130 7.87 8.30 -12.31
C GLU A 130 7.28 7.04 -12.93
N THR A 131 7.42 5.90 -12.24
CA THR A 131 6.81 4.64 -12.69
C THR A 131 5.28 4.77 -12.82
N ARG A 132 4.62 5.42 -11.85
CA ARG A 132 3.18 5.70 -11.90
C ARG A 132 2.81 6.61 -13.08
N ARG A 133 3.64 7.60 -13.44
CA ARG A 133 3.43 8.42 -14.66
C ARG A 133 3.37 7.57 -15.92
N PHE A 134 4.21 6.55 -16.05
CA PHE A 134 4.11 5.59 -17.15
C PHE A 134 2.86 4.72 -17.05
N TRP A 135 2.52 4.23 -15.86
CA TRP A 135 1.33 3.40 -15.66
C TRP A 135 0.02 4.14 -15.94
N ILE A 136 -0.06 5.45 -15.69
CA ILE A 136 -1.23 6.26 -16.02
C ILE A 136 -1.56 6.18 -17.52
N LYS A 137 -0.54 6.19 -18.39
CA LYS A 137 -0.70 6.08 -19.85
C LYS A 137 -1.34 4.77 -20.30
N THR A 138 -1.35 3.75 -19.44
CA THR A 138 -1.96 2.44 -19.74
C THR A 138 -3.46 2.40 -19.45
N GLY A 139 -4.00 3.37 -18.71
CA GLY A 139 -5.39 3.39 -18.23
C GLY A 139 -5.70 2.42 -17.08
N ILE A 140 -4.70 1.70 -16.57
CA ILE A 140 -4.86 0.70 -15.49
C ILE A 140 -4.64 1.33 -14.11
N HIS A 141 -3.85 2.41 -14.05
CA HIS A 141 -3.44 3.07 -12.83
C HIS A 141 -3.89 4.54 -12.84
N PRO A 142 -4.36 5.08 -11.70
CA PRO A 142 -4.68 4.38 -10.45
C PRO A 142 -5.95 3.50 -10.61
N PRO A 143 -6.24 2.59 -9.67
CA PRO A 143 -7.48 1.81 -9.68
C PRO A 143 -8.73 2.70 -9.83
N ALA A 144 -9.76 2.19 -10.51
CA ALA A 144 -10.95 2.96 -10.84
C ALA A 144 -11.76 3.37 -9.60
N ASP A 145 -11.83 2.47 -8.61
CA ASP A 145 -12.63 2.67 -7.40
C ASP A 145 -11.90 3.46 -6.30
N ASP A 146 -10.62 3.77 -6.51
CA ASP A 146 -9.87 4.57 -5.54
C ASP A 146 -10.26 6.05 -5.65
N PRO A 147 -10.41 6.76 -4.52
CA PRO A 147 -10.69 8.18 -4.52
C PRO A 147 -9.52 8.94 -5.15
N ARG A 148 -9.87 9.95 -5.94
CA ARG A 148 -8.95 10.86 -6.61
C ARG A 148 -9.36 12.26 -6.26
N GLN A 149 -8.38 13.10 -5.96
CA GLN A 149 -8.63 14.52 -5.80
C GLN A 149 -7.71 15.24 -6.76
N ASP A 150 -8.29 15.66 -7.87
CA ASP A 150 -7.62 16.53 -8.83
C ASP A 150 -7.32 17.85 -8.13
N GLU A 151 -6.16 18.44 -8.42
CA GLU A 151 -5.93 19.84 -8.06
C GLU A 151 -6.99 20.64 -8.82
N ASP A 152 -7.83 21.36 -8.08
CA ASP A 152 -8.76 22.32 -8.67
C ASP A 152 -7.98 23.15 -9.68
N ARG A 153 -8.45 23.13 -10.92
CA ARG A 153 -8.02 24.08 -11.96
C ARG A 153 -8.29 25.49 -11.44
N LEU A 154 -7.27 26.10 -10.83
CA LEU A 154 -7.16 27.55 -10.68
C LEU A 154 -6.59 28.14 -11.99
#